data_AF-A0A0W1LHX3-F1
#
_entry.id   AF-A0A0W1LHX3-F1
#
_cell.length_a   1.000
_cell.length_b   1.000
_cell.length_c   1.000
_cell.angle_alpha   90.00
_cell.angle_beta   90.00
_cell.angle_gamma   90.00
#
_symmetry.space_group_name_H-M   'P 1'
#
loop_
_entity.id
_entity.type
_entity.pdbx_description
1 polymer ?
#
loop_
_entity_poly.entity_id
_entity_poly.type
_entity_poly.pdbx_seq_one_letter_code
_entity_poly.pdbx_strand_id
1 'polypeptide(L)'
;MEYNAIEIETIQLKVITEAIDEMVNHEAMNFPKRNTDVIVGFSSSTHKKVFNILLVDFLSNLDKGLFNNSSSCLKALREVCNSPSFNASNSIACLEKMFLFLKNGLRKKLA
;
A
#
# COMPACT_ATOMS: atom_id res chain seq x y z
N MET A 1 -2.61 -15.70 18.39
CA MET A 1 -3.80 -15.03 17.82
C MET A 1 -3.79 -15.39 16.34
N GLU A 2 -4.81 -16.10 15.85
CA GLU A 2 -4.93 -16.36 14.42
C GLU A 2 -5.66 -15.17 13.78
N TYR A 3 -5.00 -14.52 12.82
CA TYR A 3 -5.61 -13.43 12.05
C TYR A 3 -6.49 -14.01 10.95
N ASN A 4 -7.62 -13.38 10.68
CA ASN A 4 -8.46 -13.73 9.53
C ASN A 4 -7.85 -13.22 8.22
N ALA A 5 -8.38 -13.67 7.08
CA ALA A 5 -7.85 -13.30 5.76
C ALA A 5 -7.82 -11.78 5.50
N ILE A 6 -8.82 -11.04 5.99
CA ILE A 6 -8.89 -9.57 5.84
C ILE A 6 -7.83 -8.89 6.71
N GLU A 7 -7.65 -9.36 7.94
CA GLU A 7 -6.63 -8.83 8.86
C GLU A 7 -5.22 -9.08 8.31
N ILE A 8 -4.95 -10.28 7.78
CA ILE A 8 -3.68 -10.60 7.11
C ILE A 8 -3.45 -9.68 5.92
N GLU A 9 -4.43 -9.55 5.02
CA GLU A 9 -4.33 -8.66 3.86
C GLU A 9 -4.08 -7.20 4.26
N THR A 10 -4.78 -6.71 5.29
CA THR A 10 -4.62 -5.34 5.79
C THR A 10 -3.22 -5.12 6.34
N ILE A 11 -2.69 -6.08 7.11
CA ILE A 11 -1.33 -6.03 7.66
C ILE A 11 -0.31 -6.05 6.51
N GLN A 12 -0.47 -6.93 5.52
CA GLN A 12 0.41 -7.00 4.35
C GLN A 12 0.42 -5.69 3.57
N LEU A 13 -0.74 -5.14 3.25
CA LEU A 13 -0.87 -3.87 2.53
C LEU A 13 -0.26 -2.70 3.29
N LYS A 14 -0.40 -2.68 4.63
CA LYS A 14 0.25 -1.68 5.47
C LYS A 14 1.77 -1.74 5.34
N VAL A 15 2.36 -2.92 5.54
CA VAL A 15 3.82 -3.13 5.43
C VAL A 15 4.32 -2.76 4.03
N ILE A 16 3.59 -3.15 2.97
CA ILE A 16 3.94 -2.79 1.59
C ILE A 16 3.91 -1.27 1.38
N THR A 17 2.88 -0.59 1.90
CA THR A 17 2.73 0.86 1.75
C THR A 17 3.85 1.60 2.49
N GLU A 18 4.17 1.18 3.72
CA GLU A 18 5.28 1.74 4.50
C GLU A 18 6.62 1.54 3.79
N ALA A 19 6.88 0.34 3.25
CA ALA A 19 8.11 0.08 2.49
C ALA A 19 8.22 0.94 1.21
N ILE A 20 7.09 1.19 0.52
CA ILE A 20 7.05 2.08 -0.64
C ILE A 20 7.29 3.54 -0.23
N ASP A 21 6.69 3.99 0.87
CA ASP A 21 6.86 5.35 1.38
C ASP A 21 8.33 5.61 1.76
N GLU A 22 8.99 4.65 2.41
CA GLU A 22 10.42 4.71 2.71
C GLU A 22 11.29 4.77 1.43
N MET A 23 10.90 4.04 0.38
CA MET A 23 11.58 4.10 -0.92
C MET A 23 11.36 5.45 -1.64
N VAL A 24 10.16 6.02 -1.59
CA VAL A 24 9.76 7.23 -2.33
C VAL A 24 9.90 8.47 -1.44
N ASN A 25 11.12 8.70 -0.95
CA ASN A 25 11.41 9.85 -0.09
C ASN A 25 11.51 11.16 -0.91
N HIS A 26 10.60 12.10 -0.64
CA HIS A 26 10.54 13.42 -1.29
C HIS A 26 11.74 14.35 -1.02
N GLU A 27 12.51 14.11 0.04
CA GLU A 27 13.77 14.82 0.28
C GLU A 27 14.93 14.22 -0.55
N ALA A 28 14.85 12.92 -0.83
CA ALA A 28 15.84 12.17 -1.57
C ALA A 28 15.64 12.19 -3.10
N MET A 29 14.44 12.55 -3.54
CA MET A 29 14.01 12.52 -4.95
C MET A 29 13.59 13.90 -5.46
N ASN A 30 13.98 14.19 -6.71
CA ASN A 30 13.59 15.39 -7.42
C ASN A 30 12.37 15.09 -8.29
N PHE A 31 11.23 15.71 -7.94
CA PHE A 31 9.99 15.63 -8.70
C PHE A 31 9.79 16.91 -9.53
N PRO A 32 10.04 16.88 -10.86
CA PRO A 32 9.82 18.05 -11.69
C PRO A 32 8.33 18.46 -11.72
N LYS A 33 8.06 19.76 -11.58
CA LYS A 33 6.71 20.35 -11.54
C LYS A 33 6.01 20.44 -12.92
N ARG A 34 6.27 19.58 -13.92
CA ARG A 34 5.74 19.74 -15.28
C ARG A 34 4.80 18.62 -15.73
N ASN A 35 3.82 19.00 -16.56
CA ASN A 35 2.67 18.21 -17.04
C ASN A 35 2.98 17.24 -18.21
N THR A 36 4.21 16.75 -18.31
CA THR A 36 4.66 15.76 -19.32
C THR A 36 5.65 14.81 -18.68
N ASP A 37 5.78 13.59 -19.20
CA ASP A 37 6.65 12.49 -18.73
C ASP A 37 7.71 12.93 -17.73
N VAL A 38 7.39 12.68 -16.46
CA VAL A 38 8.16 13.14 -15.31
C VAL A 38 9.26 12.12 -15.05
N ILE A 39 10.50 12.47 -15.41
CA ILE A 39 11.67 11.70 -14.98
C ILE A 39 11.99 12.08 -13.54
N VAL A 40 11.75 11.17 -12.61
CA VAL A 40 12.13 11.32 -11.21
C VAL A 40 13.61 10.96 -11.07
N GLY A 41 14.40 11.91 -10.58
CA GLY A 41 15.83 11.74 -10.32
C GLY A 41 16.13 11.68 -8.83
N PHE A 42 17.34 11.24 -8.47
CA PHE A 42 17.82 11.28 -7.08
C PHE A 42 18.61 12.57 -6.82
N SER A 43 18.47 13.13 -5.62
CA SER A 43 19.19 14.34 -5.19
C SER A 43 20.70 14.10 -5.02
N SER A 44 21.12 12.84 -4.79
CA SER A 44 22.55 12.47 -4.71
C SER A 44 22.78 10.99 -5.03
N SER A 45 24.05 10.60 -5.22
CA SER A 45 24.44 9.20 -5.39
C SER A 45 24.18 8.36 -4.12
N THR A 46 24.26 8.96 -2.94
CA THR A 46 23.93 8.31 -1.66
C THR A 46 22.45 7.97 -1.58
N HIS A 47 21.56 8.91 -1.94
CA HIS A 47 20.12 8.66 -1.99
C HIS A 47 19.76 7.52 -2.97
N LYS A 48 20.40 7.50 -4.14
CA LYS A 48 20.25 6.38 -5.10
C LYS A 48 20.67 5.03 -4.51
N LYS A 49 21.76 4.99 -3.74
CA LYS A 49 22.22 3.75 -3.09
C LYS A 49 21.24 3.27 -2.03
N VAL A 50 20.72 4.19 -1.20
CA VAL A 50 19.70 3.87 -0.18
C VAL A 50 18.44 3.32 -0.85
N PHE A 51 17.92 3.99 -1.88
CA PHE A 51 16.79 3.50 -2.66
C PHE A 51 17.04 2.08 -3.20
N ASN A 52 18.21 1.82 -3.78
CA ASN A 52 18.53 0.49 -4.30
C ASN A 52 18.55 -0.60 -3.21
N ILE A 53 19.02 -0.28 -2.01
CA ILE A 53 19.02 -1.22 -0.87
C ILE A 53 17.57 -1.54 -0.48
N LEU A 54 16.75 -0.52 -0.25
CA LEU A 54 15.33 -0.68 0.09
C LEU A 54 14.56 -1.44 -1.00
N LEU A 55 14.87 -1.17 -2.27
CA LEU A 55 14.29 -1.90 -3.40
C LEU A 55 14.69 -3.37 -3.37
N VAL A 56 15.95 -3.70 -3.09
CA VAL A 56 16.40 -5.09 -2.96
C VAL A 56 15.66 -5.77 -1.81
N ASP A 57 15.51 -5.12 -0.66
CA ASP A 57 14.77 -5.68 0.48
C ASP A 57 13.30 -5.90 0.13
N PHE A 58 12.66 -4.95 -0.55
CA PHE A 58 11.28 -5.06 -1.03
C PHE A 58 11.06 -6.24 -2.00
N LEU A 59 12.06 -6.52 -2.84
CA LEU A 59 12.05 -7.61 -3.81
C LEU A 59 12.48 -8.96 -3.22
N SER A 60 13.21 -8.94 -2.10
CA SER A 60 13.73 -10.13 -1.44
C SER A 60 12.65 -10.84 -0.62
N ASN A 61 12.82 -12.14 -0.42
CA ASN A 61 11.87 -12.92 0.37
C ASN A 61 11.96 -12.51 1.84
N LEU A 62 10.82 -12.17 2.42
CA LEU A 62 10.71 -11.89 3.85
C LEU A 62 10.62 -13.22 4.63
N ASP A 63 11.06 -13.20 5.88
CA ASP A 63 10.96 -14.35 6.76
C ASP A 63 9.50 -14.80 6.93
N LYS A 64 9.32 -16.13 7.06
CA LYS A 64 8.07 -16.90 6.93
C LYS A 64 6.92 -16.52 7.87
N GLY A 65 7.07 -15.51 8.72
CA GLY A 65 6.10 -15.16 9.75
C GLY A 65 4.83 -14.52 9.19
N LEU A 66 4.93 -13.29 8.68
CA LEU A 66 3.79 -12.46 8.29
C LEU A 66 3.25 -12.79 6.89
N PHE A 67 4.16 -13.30 6.06
CA PHE A 67 3.92 -13.66 4.67
C PHE A 67 3.92 -15.16 4.61
N ASN A 68 2.72 -15.75 4.61
CA ASN A 68 2.44 -17.15 4.91
C ASN A 68 3.08 -18.19 3.97
N ASN A 69 4.12 -17.83 3.21
CA ASN A 69 5.08 -18.65 2.47
C ASN A 69 6.19 -17.72 1.91
N SER A 70 7.28 -17.47 2.65
CA SER A 70 8.53 -16.79 2.19
C SER A 70 8.35 -15.91 0.95
N SER A 71 7.52 -14.87 1.03
CA SER A 71 7.20 -14.04 -0.13
C SER A 71 7.76 -12.64 0.07
N SER A 72 8.27 -12.05 -1.00
CA SER A 72 8.62 -10.63 -1.01
C SER A 72 7.38 -9.75 -0.90
N CYS A 73 7.56 -8.49 -0.51
CA CYS A 73 6.49 -7.48 -0.52
C CYS A 73 5.83 -7.40 -1.90
N LEU A 74 6.62 -7.46 -2.98
CA LEU A 74 6.09 -7.41 -4.34
C LEU A 74 5.19 -8.62 -4.66
N LYS A 75 5.57 -9.81 -4.21
CA LYS A 75 4.76 -11.02 -4.44
C LYS A 75 3.46 -10.96 -3.64
N ALA A 76 3.52 -10.54 -2.38
CA ALA A 76 2.34 -10.35 -1.55
C ALA A 76 1.39 -9.29 -2.14
N LEU A 77 1.93 -8.17 -2.64
CA LEU A 77 1.15 -7.15 -3.34
C LEU A 77 0.44 -7.73 -4.56
N ARG A 78 1.14 -8.52 -5.38
CA ARG A 78 0.56 -9.20 -6.54
C ARG A 78 -0.57 -10.14 -6.13
N GLU A 79 -0.40 -10.90 -5.06
CA GLU A 79 -1.43 -11.83 -4.55
C GLU A 79 -2.69 -11.08 -4.12
N VAL A 80 -2.54 -10.01 -3.34
CA VAL A 80 -3.67 -9.16 -2.93
C VAL A 80 -4.38 -8.52 -4.13
N CYS A 81 -3.63 -8.04 -5.13
CA CYS A 81 -4.23 -7.48 -6.35
C CYS A 81 -5.01 -8.53 -7.16
N ASN A 82 -4.54 -9.78 -7.19
CA ASN A 82 -5.19 -10.87 -7.94
C ASN A 82 -6.39 -11.46 -7.22
N SER A 83 -6.43 -11.40 -5.89
CA SER A 83 -7.46 -12.02 -5.07
C SER A 83 -7.70 -11.23 -3.78
N PRO A 84 -8.31 -10.03 -3.89
CA PRO A 84 -8.57 -9.19 -2.73
C PRO A 84 -9.63 -9.83 -1.82
N SER A 85 -9.28 -9.98 -0.55
CA SER A 85 -10.12 -10.51 0.52
C SER A 85 -11.08 -9.45 1.06
N PHE A 86 -10.69 -8.17 1.02
CA PHE A 86 -11.52 -7.07 1.53
C PHE A 86 -12.74 -6.78 0.65
N ASN A 87 -12.62 -6.88 -0.68
CA ASN A 87 -13.73 -6.64 -1.63
C ASN A 87 -14.49 -7.91 -2.03
N ALA A 88 -14.68 -8.85 -1.10
CA ALA A 88 -15.45 -10.05 -1.36
C ALA A 88 -16.90 -9.68 -1.73
N SER A 89 -17.38 -10.15 -2.88
CA SER A 89 -18.76 -9.97 -3.34
C SER A 89 -19.24 -8.51 -3.39
N ASN A 90 -18.36 -7.57 -3.76
CA ASN A 90 -18.67 -6.14 -3.85
C ASN A 90 -19.05 -5.50 -2.49
N SER A 91 -18.48 -6.02 -1.39
CA SER A 91 -18.63 -5.52 -0.02
C SER A 91 -18.35 -4.02 0.10
N ILE A 92 -17.37 -3.50 -0.65
CA ILE A 92 -16.99 -2.08 -0.62
C ILE A 92 -18.15 -1.19 -1.07
N ALA A 93 -18.81 -1.51 -2.17
CA ALA A 93 -19.95 -0.72 -2.66
C ALA A 93 -21.12 -0.74 -1.67
N CYS A 94 -21.26 -1.83 -0.90
CA CYS A 94 -22.27 -1.92 0.16
C CYS A 94 -21.91 -1.00 1.34
N LEU A 95 -20.63 -0.95 1.71
CA LEU A 95 -20.10 -0.08 2.76
C LEU A 95 -20.23 1.40 2.39
N GLU A 96 -19.90 1.77 1.15
CA GLU A 96 -20.02 3.13 0.63
C GLU A 96 -21.48 3.63 0.67
N LYS A 97 -22.43 2.78 0.25
CA LYS A 97 -23.86 3.10 0.34
C LYS A 97 -24.29 3.33 1.79
N MET A 98 -23.87 2.46 2.70
CA MET A 98 -24.18 2.59 4.12
C MET A 98 -23.59 3.88 4.71
N PHE A 99 -22.32 4.18 4.40
CA PHE A 99 -21.66 5.40 4.84
C PHE A 99 -22.36 6.66 4.30
N LEU A 100 -22.74 6.66 3.02
CA LEU A 100 -23.47 7.78 2.41
C LEU A 100 -24.84 7.98 3.07
N PHE A 101 -25.55 6.89 3.36
CA PHE A 101 -26.82 6.92 4.09
C PHE A 101 -26.63 7.52 5.50
N LEU A 102 -25.63 7.06 6.24
CA LEU A 102 -25.31 7.56 7.59
C LEU A 102 -24.91 9.04 7.58
N LYS A 103 -24.04 9.44 6.65
CA LYS A 103 -23.60 10.83 6.45
C LYS A 103 -24.78 11.75 6.14
N ASN A 104 -25.70 11.32 5.28
CA ASN A 104 -26.90 12.08 4.95
C ASN A 104 -27.89 12.13 6.12
N GLY A 105 -28.05 11.04 6.88
CA GLY A 105 -28.86 10.99 8.08
C GLY A 105 -28.36 11.92 9.20
N LEU A 106 -27.04 11.97 9.41
CA LEU A 106 -26.41 12.87 10.37
C LEU A 106 -26.59 14.35 9.97
N ARG A 107 -26.45 14.69 8.68
CA ARG A 107 -26.71 16.05 8.18
C ARG A 107 -28.15 16.51 8.40
N LYS A 108 -29.12 15.60 8.26
CA LYS A 108 -30.55 15.90 8.49
C LYS A 108 -30.91 16.06 9.97
N LYS A 109 -30.13 15.50 10.90
CA LYS A 109 -30.36 15.63 12.35
C LYS A 109 -29.68 16.86 12.97
N LEU A 110 -28.73 17.47 12.27
CA LEU A 110 -27.95 18.64 12.70
C LEU A 110 -28.41 19.95 12.02
N ALA A 111 -29.46 19.90 11.20
CA ALA A 111 -30.13 21.02 10.56
C ALA A 111 -31.54 21.15 11.15
#